data_AF-A0A2D8UA99-F1
#
_entry.id   AF-A0A2D8UA99-F1
#
_cell.length_a   1.000
_cell.length_b   1.000
_cell.length_c   1.000
_cell.angle_alpha   90.00
_cell.angle_beta   90.00
_cell.angle_gamma   90.00
#
_symmetry.space_group_name_H-M   'P 1'
#
loop_
_entity.id
_entity.type
_entity.pdbx_description
1 polymer ?
#
loop_
_entity_poly.entity_id
_entity_poly.type
_entity_poly.pdbx_seq_one_letter_code
_entity_poly.pdbx_strand_id
1 'polypeptide(L)' 'MNLYRTPQNPTDIYYTLGENVIRWKQGATDWIAESSKLPENIEKIDFKDIPQDLQEEIMAISIRLRAVNHTVGSG' A
#
# COMPACT_ATOMS: atom_id res chain seq x y z
N MET A 1 9.81 -1.24 1.34
CA MET A 1 8.46 -0.65 1.24
C MET A 1 8.54 0.46 0.23
N ASN A 2 7.68 0.45 -0.78
CA ASN A 2 7.55 1.57 -1.72
C ASN A 2 6.07 1.89 -1.91
N LEU A 3 5.79 3.15 -2.25
CA LEU A 3 4.45 3.66 -2.53
C LEU A 3 4.42 4.20 -3.94
N TYR A 4 3.32 3.93 -4.63
CA TYR A 4 3.11 4.33 -6.00
C TYR A 4 1.68 4.78 -6.23
N ARG A 5 1.47 5.54 -7.30
CA ARG A 5 0.15 5.84 -7.87
C ARG A 5 0.21 5.70 -9.38
N THR A 6 -0.95 5.66 -10.02
CA THR A 6 -1.01 5.82 -11.48
C THR A 6 -1.40 7.25 -11.84
N PRO A 7 -0.80 7.86 -12.87
CA PRO A 7 -1.27 9.13 -13.40
C PRO A 7 -2.72 9.09 -13.88
N GLN A 8 -3.16 7.93 -14.39
CA GLN A 8 -4.52 7.71 -14.89
C GLN A 8 -5.57 7.67 -13.78
N ASN A 9 -5.21 7.15 -12.60
CA ASN A 9 -6.06 7.08 -11.41
C ASN A 9 -5.23 7.51 -10.19
N PRO A 10 -5.10 8.82 -9.92
CA PRO A 10 -4.25 9.32 -8.85
C PRO A 10 -4.80 9.03 -7.44
N THR A 11 -6.07 8.65 -7.35
CA THR A 11 -6.72 8.20 -6.12
C THR A 11 -6.35 6.78 -5.72
N ASP A 12 -5.85 5.95 -6.65
CA ASP A 12 -5.39 4.61 -6.32
C ASP A 12 -3.95 4.67 -5.80
N ILE A 13 -3.74 4.17 -4.58
CA ILE A 13 -2.42 4.07 -3.96
C ILE A 13 -1.99 2.62 -3.94
N TYR A 14 -0.78 2.35 -4.43
CA TYR A 14 -0.17 1.03 -4.45
C TYR A 14 1.00 0.99 -3.48
N TYR A 15 1.00 0.00 -2.59
CA TYR A 15 2.07 -0.29 -1.66
C TYR A 15 2.74 -1.59 -2.04
N THR A 16 4.06 -1.62 -1.98
CA THR A 16 4.84 -2.85 -2.18
C THR A 16 5.68 -3.17 -0.96
N LEU A 17 5.60 -4.42 -0.52
CA LEU A 17 6.44 -5.00 0.53
C LEU A 17 6.85 -6.42 0.15
N GLY A 18 8.11 -6.56 -0.28
CA GLY A 18 8.58 -7.80 -0.90
C GLY A 18 7.82 -8.03 -2.21
N GLU A 19 7.24 -9.22 -2.35
CA GLU A 19 6.41 -9.61 -3.51
C GLU A 19 4.94 -9.20 -3.36
N ASN A 20 4.53 -8.76 -2.17
CA ASN A 20 3.15 -8.35 -1.92
C ASN A 20 2.91 -6.94 -2.46
N VAL A 21 1.84 -6.81 -3.24
CA VAL A 21 1.32 -5.52 -3.69
C VAL A 21 -0.11 -5.37 -3.17
N ILE A 22 -0.33 -4.28 -2.43
CA ILE A 22 -1.66 -3.90 -1.94
C ILE A 22 -2.04 -2.61 -2.63
N ARG A 23 -3.25 -2.55 -3.16
CA ARG A 23 -3.86 -1.35 -3.70
C ARG A 23 -4.92 -0.86 -2.72
N TRP A 24 -4.90 0.43 -2.40
CA TRP A 24 -6.02 1.10 -1.76
C TRP A 24 -6.71 1.94 -2.80
N LYS A 25 -8.03 1.75 -2.87
CA LYS A 25 -8.93 2.56 -3.69
C LYS A 25 -9.85 3.35 -2.77
N GLN A 26 -10.20 4.55 -3.18
CA GLN A 26 -11.16 5.37 -2.46
C GLN A 26 -12.56 4.78 -2.67
N GLY A 27 -13.19 4.32 -1.59
CA GLY A 27 -14.60 3.93 -1.55
C GLY A 27 -15.50 5.15 -1.34
N ALA A 28 -16.79 4.90 -1.08
CA ALA A 28 -17.76 5.97 -0.82
C ALA A 28 -17.46 6.76 0.46
N THR A 29 -16.95 6.08 1.48
CA THR A 29 -16.63 6.64 2.80
C THR A 29 -15.26 6.25 3.33
N ASP A 30 -14.69 5.16 2.82
CA ASP A 30 -13.51 4.52 3.40
C ASP A 30 -12.52 4.07 2.31
N TRP A 31 -11.28 3.82 2.70
CA TRP A 31 -10.28 3.21 1.84
C TRP A 31 -10.43 1.69 1.81
N ILE A 32 -10.49 1.13 0.61
CA ILE A 32 -10.62 -0.32 0.43
C ILE A 32 -9.27 -0.87 -0.01
N ALA A 33 -8.66 -1.69 0.86
CA ALA A 33 -7.41 -2.40 0.57
C ALA A 33 -7.69 -3.73 -0.16
N GLU A 34 -6.99 -3.97 -1.27
CA GLU A 34 -7.07 -5.22 -2.02
C GLU A 34 -5.68 -5.68 -2.48
N SER A 35 -5.45 -7.00 -2.51
CA SER A 35 -4.25 -7.55 -3.15
C SER A 35 -4.33 -7.27 -4.64
N SER A 36 -3.28 -6.69 -5.21
CA SER A 36 -3.26 -6.31 -6.62
C SER A 36 -1.91 -6.65 -7.25
N LYS A 37 -1.74 -6.24 -8.50
CA LYS A 37 -0.44 -6.21 -9.18
C LYS A 37 -0.06 -4.76 -9.45
N LEU A 38 1.23 -4.50 -9.53
CA LEU A 38 1.72 -3.17 -9.88
C LEU A 38 1.42 -2.90 -11.37
N PRO A 39 0.70 -1.83 -11.71
CA PRO A 39 0.48 -1.48 -13.12
C PRO A 39 1.77 -0.98 -13.78
N GLU A 40 1.81 -1.00 -15.11
CA GLU A 40 3.02 -0.64 -15.88
C GLU A 40 3.33 0.86 -15.80
N ASN A 41 2.31 1.71 -15.74
CA ASN A 41 2.46 3.17 -15.69
C ASN A 41 2.25 3.71 -14.28
N ILE A 42 3.27 3.56 -13.45
CA ILE A 42 3.28 4.00 -12.07
C ILE A 42 4.31 5.09 -11.81
N GLU A 43 3.97 6.00 -10.90
CA GLU A 43 4.87 6.99 -10.35
C GLU A 43 5.11 6.66 -8.88
N LYS A 44 6.39 6.68 -8.46
CA LYS A 44 6.74 6.56 -7.05
C LYS A 44 6.37 7.86 -6.35
N ILE A 45 5.75 7.74 -5.18
CA ILE A 45 5.31 8.88 -4.37
C ILE A 45 5.86 8.80 -2.95
N ASP A 46 5.96 9.95 -2.29
CA ASP A 46 6.36 10.00 -0.89
C ASP A 46 5.17 9.70 0.00
N PHE A 47 5.44 9.11 1.17
CA PHE A 47 4.41 8.81 2.16
C PHE A 47 3.65 10.06 2.65
N LYS A 48 4.33 11.22 2.68
CA LYS A 48 3.74 12.51 3.05
C LYS A 48 2.67 13.00 2.05
N ASP A 49 2.69 12.49 0.82
CA ASP A 49 1.75 12.88 -0.25
C ASP A 49 0.46 12.05 -0.20
N ILE A 50 0.40 11.05 0.70
CA ILE A 50 -0.77 10.21 0.94
C ILE A 50 -1.74 10.92 1.89
N PRO A 51 -3.07 10.78 1.72
CA PRO A 51 -4.06 11.24 2.70
C PRO A 51 -3.81 10.68 4.11
N GLN A 52 -4.00 11.51 5.14
CA GLN A 52 -3.61 11.16 6.53
C GLN A 52 -4.34 9.91 7.06
N ASP A 53 -5.62 9.76 6.76
CA ASP A 53 -6.42 8.58 7.07
C ASP A 53 -5.82 7.30 6.47
N LEU A 54 -5.36 7.37 5.22
CA LEU A 54 -4.70 6.24 4.56
C LEU A 54 -3.27 6.01 5.08
N GLN A 55 -2.56 7.05 5.51
CA GLN A 55 -1.23 6.92 6.12
C GLN A 55 -1.27 6.01 7.35
N GLU A 56 -2.27 6.17 8.21
CA GLU A 56 -2.45 5.36 9.41
C GLU A 56 -2.68 3.88 9.07
N GLU A 57 -3.56 3.61 8.09
CA GLU A 57 -3.84 2.25 7.59
C GLU A 57 -2.59 1.58 7.00
N ILE A 58 -1.82 2.30 6.18
CA ILE A 58 -0.58 1.80 5.59
C ILE A 58 0.44 1.48 6.70
N MET A 59 0.56 2.32 7.73
CA MET A 59 1.46 2.06 8.86
C MET A 59 1.04 0.81 9.65
N ALA A 60 -0.24 0.69 9.97
CA ALA A 60 -0.77 -0.48 10.69
C ALA A 60 -0.51 -1.79 9.92
N ILE A 61 -0.78 -1.79 8.62
CA ILE A 61 -0.52 -2.95 7.73
C ILE A 61 0.98 -3.23 7.62
N SER A 62 1.81 -2.20 7.50
CA SER A 62 3.27 -2.35 7.42
C SER A 62 3.85 -3.04 8.65
N ILE A 63 3.36 -2.68 9.85
CA ILE A 63 3.77 -3.32 11.12
C ILE A 63 3.31 -4.77 11.15
N ARG A 64 2.04 -5.04 10.80
CA ARG A 64 1.47 -6.39 10.80
C ARG A 64 2.20 -7.33 9.83
N LEU A 65 2.47 -6.88 8.61
CA LEU A 65 3.18 -7.69 7.61
C LEU A 65 4.63 -7.95 8.00
N ARG A 66 5.32 -6.97 8.60
CA ARG A 66 6.67 -7.18 9.15
C ARG A 66 6.68 -8.20 10.28
N ALA A 67 5.70 -8.14 11.18
CA ALA A 67 5.58 -9.10 12.28
C ALA A 67 5.39 -10.53 11.74
N VAL A 68 4.47 -10.72 10.78
CA VAL A 68 4.23 -12.03 10.14
C VAL A 68 5.50 -12.57 9.46
N ASN A 69 6.22 -11.74 8.70
CA ASN A 69 7.47 -12.18 8.07
C ASN A 69 8.57 -12.55 9.09
N HIS A 70 8.57 -11.93 10.27
CA HIS A 70 9.53 -12.26 11.33
C HIS A 70 9.21 -13.60 12.02
N THR A 71 7.94 -13.98 12.11
CA THR A 71 7.52 -15.23 12.76
C THR A 71 7.76 -16.47 11.89
N VAL A 72 7.77 -16.33 10.56
CA VAL A 72 7.97 -17.47 9.63
C VAL A 72 9.45 -17.79 9.40
N GLY A 73 10.38 -16.86 9.70
CA GLY A 73 11.83 -17.07 9.58
C GLY A 73 12.51 -17.67 10.81
N SER A 74 11.75 -18.06 11.84
CA SER A 74 12.25 -18.65 13.09
C SER A 74 11.61 -20.03 13.30
N GLY A 75 11.86 -20.98 12.41
CA GLY A 75 11.36 -22.35 12.47
C GLY A 75 12.33 -23.31 11.83
#